data_AF-A0A5V6RMV4-F1
#
_entry.id   AF-A0A5V6RMV4-F1
#
_cell.length_a   1.000
_cell.length_b   1.000
_cell.length_c   1.000
_cell.angle_alpha   90.00
_cell.angle_beta   90.00
_cell.angle_gamma   90.00
#
_symmetry.space_group_name_H-M   'P 1'
#
loop_
_entity.id
_entity.type
_entity.pdbx_description
1 polymer ?
#
loop_
_entity_poly.entity_id
_entity_poly.type
_entity_poly.pdbx_seq_one_letter_code
_entity_poly.pdbx_strand_id
1 'polypeptide(L)'
;LVSLLLLWLAIAKKFEPLLLLPIGFGGLLSNIPEAGMALTALESLLAHHDAGQLAVIAAKLNCAPDVHAIKEALALALPSVQSQMENLAVDMGYTPGVLALFYKVAIGSGVAPLVIFMGVGAMTDFGPLLANPR
;
A
#
# COMPACT_ATOMS: atom_id res chain seq x y z
N LEU A 1 10.24 11.70 -9.48
CA LEU A 1 10.09 12.19 -10.89
C LEU A 1 8.88 11.57 -11.58
N VAL A 2 8.69 10.25 -11.53
CA VAL A 2 7.52 9.58 -12.15
C VAL A 2 6.18 10.14 -11.63
N SER A 3 6.05 10.40 -10.33
CA SER A 3 4.82 10.98 -9.75
C SER A 3 4.47 12.34 -10.37
N LEU A 4 5.46 13.19 -10.67
CA LEU A 4 5.25 14.47 -11.35
C LEU A 4 4.83 14.29 -12.81
N LEU A 5 5.33 13.25 -13.48
CA LEU A 5 4.90 12.89 -14.84
C LEU A 5 3.43 12.44 -14.86
N LEU A 6 3.01 11.63 -13.87
CA LEU A 6 1.61 11.21 -13.74
C LEU A 6 0.69 12.41 -13.47
N LEU A 7 1.11 13.34 -12.61
CA LEU A 7 0.38 14.58 -12.37
C LEU A 7 0.26 15.44 -13.64
N TRP A 8 1.34 15.56 -14.42
CA TRP A 8 1.31 16.27 -15.69
C TRP A 8 0.36 15.61 -16.70
N LEU A 9 0.37 14.28 -16.83
CA LEU A 9 -0.54 13.55 -17.71
C LEU A 9 -2.02 13.76 -17.30
N ALA A 10 -2.30 13.69 -16.01
CA ALA A 10 -3.65 13.86 -15.48
C ALA A 10 -4.16 15.32 -15.63
N ILE A 11 -3.29 16.32 -15.47
CA ILE A 11 -3.69 17.73 -15.48
C ILE A 11 -3.63 18.34 -16.89
N ALA A 12 -2.47 18.26 -17.55
CA ALA A 12 -2.24 18.91 -18.83
C ALA A 12 -2.92 18.17 -19.99
N LYS A 13 -2.86 16.84 -19.96
CA LYS A 13 -3.42 15.99 -21.03
C LYS A 13 -4.75 15.32 -20.68
N LYS A 14 -5.25 15.51 -19.45
CA LYS A 14 -6.54 14.96 -18.97
C LYS A 14 -6.69 13.46 -19.18
N PHE A 15 -5.60 12.69 -19.04
CA PHE A 15 -5.68 11.23 -19.01
C PHE A 15 -6.28 10.80 -17.67
N GLU A 16 -7.46 10.18 -17.71
CA GLU A 16 -8.20 9.64 -16.55
C GLU A 16 -8.03 10.46 -15.26
N PRO A 17 -8.32 11.77 -15.28
CA PRO A 17 -7.91 12.69 -14.21
C PRO A 17 -8.53 12.34 -12.87
N LEU A 18 -9.70 11.69 -12.87
CA LEU A 18 -10.42 11.28 -11.65
C LEU A 18 -9.66 10.22 -10.83
N LEU A 19 -8.87 9.37 -11.48
CA LEU A 19 -8.11 8.30 -10.82
C LEU A 19 -6.60 8.56 -10.87
N LEU A 20 -6.08 9.01 -12.00
CA LEU A 20 -4.65 9.19 -12.22
C LEU A 20 -4.05 10.31 -11.36
N LEU A 21 -4.82 11.37 -11.08
CA LEU A 21 -4.36 12.47 -10.23
C LEU A 21 -4.16 12.00 -8.76
N PRO A 22 -5.14 11.36 -8.10
CA PRO A 22 -4.91 10.74 -6.78
C PRO A 22 -3.76 9.73 -6.75
N ILE A 23 -3.59 8.92 -7.80
CA ILE A 23 -2.48 7.96 -7.90
C ILE A 23 -1.13 8.69 -7.97
N GLY A 24 -1.01 9.71 -8.82
CA GLY A 24 0.19 10.53 -8.93
C GLY A 24 0.52 11.27 -7.63
N PHE A 25 -0.48 11.79 -6.94
CA PHE A 25 -0.30 12.46 -5.65
C PHE A 25 0.08 11.48 -4.53
N GLY A 26 -0.59 10.33 -4.45
CA GLY A 26 -0.23 9.25 -3.53
C GLY A 26 1.21 8.79 -3.76
N GLY A 27 1.62 8.60 -5.01
CA GLY A 27 3.01 8.28 -5.35
C GLY A 27 4.01 9.38 -5.00
N LEU A 28 3.59 10.64 -4.85
CA LEU A 28 4.46 11.71 -4.34
C LEU A 28 4.63 11.56 -2.83
N LEU A 29 3.52 11.43 -2.11
CA LEU A 29 3.50 11.28 -0.65
C LEU A 29 4.24 10.01 -0.18
N SER A 30 4.07 8.89 -0.89
CA SER A 30 4.74 7.61 -0.56
C SER A 30 6.27 7.67 -0.65
N ASN A 31 6.81 8.64 -1.40
CA ASN A 31 8.24 8.76 -1.67
C ASN A 31 8.88 10.00 -1.00
N ILE A 32 8.20 10.64 -0.04
CA ILE A 32 8.82 11.68 0.78
C ILE A 32 9.82 11.00 1.72
N PRO A 33 11.12 11.36 1.67
CA PRO A 33 12.15 10.73 2.49
C PRO A 33 11.83 10.91 3.97
N GLU A 34 12.06 9.86 4.76
CA GLU A 34 11.86 9.81 6.22
C GLU A 34 10.43 10.11 6.71
N ALA A 35 9.44 10.29 5.82
CA ALA A 35 8.07 10.58 6.23
C ALA A 35 7.27 9.33 6.63
N GLY A 36 7.68 8.13 6.17
CA GLY A 36 7.04 6.86 6.52
C GLY A 36 5.57 6.72 6.09
N MET A 37 5.02 7.65 5.30
CA MET A 37 3.58 7.77 5.07
C MET A 37 2.93 6.54 4.41
N ALA A 38 3.66 5.81 3.57
CA ALA A 38 3.18 4.60 2.89
C ALA A 38 3.79 3.31 3.41
N LEU A 39 4.50 3.37 4.53
CA LEU A 39 5.13 2.19 5.13
C LEU A 39 4.25 1.67 6.27
N THR A 40 4.14 0.35 6.38
CA THR A 40 3.65 -0.29 7.61
C THR A 40 4.62 -0.02 8.78
N ALA A 41 4.17 -0.22 10.02
CA ALA A 41 5.06 -0.07 11.18
C ALA A 41 6.30 -0.96 11.08
N LEU A 42 6.12 -2.20 10.59
CA LEU A 42 7.21 -3.15 10.38
C LEU A 42 8.17 -2.70 9.27
N GLU A 43 7.65 -2.24 8.13
CA GLU A 43 8.51 -1.72 7.06
C GLU A 43 9.25 -0.45 7.47
N SER A 44 8.63 0.40 8.30
CA SER A 44 9.28 1.57 8.88
C SER A 44 10.45 1.15 9.77
N LEU A 45 10.25 0.15 10.64
CA LEU A 45 11.32 -0.43 11.46
C LEU A 45 12.47 -0.94 10.58
N LEU A 46 12.16 -1.69 9.52
CA LEU A 46 13.17 -2.17 8.56
C LEU A 46 13.91 -1.02 7.86
N ALA A 47 13.26 0.12 7.63
CA ALA A 47 13.87 1.30 7.03
C ALA A 47 14.79 2.08 7.99
N HIS A 48 14.58 1.97 9.30
CA HIS A 48 15.42 2.65 10.32
C HIS A 48 16.75 1.94 10.61
N HIS A 49 16.92 0.67 10.20
CA HIS A 49 18.17 -0.09 10.31
C HIS A 49 18.78 -0.19 11.73
N ASP A 50 17.95 -0.21 12.78
CA ASP A 50 18.44 -0.43 14.15
C ASP A 50 18.84 -1.90 14.36
N ALA A 51 20.13 -2.14 14.61
CA ALA A 51 20.70 -3.47 14.79
C ALA A 51 20.02 -4.25 15.94
N GLY A 52 19.61 -3.57 17.02
CA GLY A 52 18.94 -4.22 18.15
C GLY A 52 17.54 -4.72 17.78
N GLN A 53 16.79 -3.90 17.04
CA GLN A 53 15.42 -4.22 16.63
C GLN A 53 15.39 -5.28 15.53
N LEU A 54 16.31 -5.20 14.55
CA LEU A 54 16.45 -6.21 13.51
C LEU A 54 16.81 -7.58 14.08
N ALA A 55 17.66 -7.64 15.11
CA ALA A 55 17.97 -8.90 15.80
C ALA A 55 16.74 -9.52 16.47
N VAL A 56 15.86 -8.69 17.06
CA VAL A 56 14.61 -9.17 17.70
C VAL A 56 13.65 -9.73 16.66
N ILE A 57 13.46 -9.04 15.53
CA ILE A 57 12.60 -9.51 14.43
C ILE A 57 13.15 -10.80 13.81
N ALA A 58 14.46 -10.83 13.53
CA ALA A 58 15.13 -12.00 12.97
C ALA A 58 15.05 -13.23 13.90
N ALA A 59 15.19 -13.03 15.21
CA ALA A 59 15.03 -14.09 16.20
C ALA A 59 13.60 -14.65 16.22
N LYS A 60 12.57 -13.81 16.02
CA LYS A 60 11.17 -14.26 15.95
C LYS A 60 10.84 -14.96 14.64
N LEU A 61 11.47 -14.56 13.54
CA LEU A 61 11.28 -15.16 12.22
C LEU A 61 12.23 -16.33 11.94
N ASN A 62 13.15 -16.65 12.86
CA ASN A 62 14.21 -17.64 12.70
C ASN A 62 15.04 -17.41 11.42
N CYS A 63 15.37 -16.15 11.10
CA CYS A 63 16.14 -15.78 9.92
C CYS A 63 17.39 -14.96 10.28
N ALA A 64 18.19 -14.59 9.28
CA ALA A 64 19.34 -13.71 9.47
C ALA A 64 18.89 -12.27 9.77
N PRO A 65 19.62 -11.51 10.61
CA PRO A 65 19.32 -10.10 10.93
C PRO A 65 19.70 -9.16 9.78
N ASP A 66 19.10 -9.41 8.62
CA ASP A 66 19.27 -8.65 7.39
C ASP A 66 17.90 -8.23 6.84
N VAL A 67 17.84 -7.03 6.27
CA VAL A 67 16.60 -6.43 5.77
C VAL A 67 16.02 -7.28 4.63
N HIS A 68 16.87 -7.79 3.74
CA HIS A 68 16.40 -8.62 2.64
C HIS A 68 15.93 -10.00 3.13
N ALA A 69 16.73 -10.66 3.99
CA ALA A 69 16.36 -11.94 4.58
C ALA A 69 15.05 -11.88 5.39
N ILE A 70 14.84 -10.80 6.15
CA ILE A 70 13.60 -10.59 6.91
C ILE A 70 12.41 -10.42 5.96
N LYS A 71 12.55 -9.66 4.88
CA LYS A 71 11.46 -9.50 3.89
C LYS A 71 11.09 -10.80 3.20
N GLU A 72 12.07 -11.63 2.85
CA GLU A 72 11.82 -12.95 2.26
C GLU A 72 11.15 -13.90 3.25
N ALA A 73 11.64 -13.94 4.49
CA ALA A 73 11.03 -14.74 5.55
C ALA A 73 9.58 -14.29 5.84
N LEU A 74 9.33 -12.98 5.82
CA LEU A 74 8.00 -12.41 6.01
C LEU A 74 7.05 -12.80 4.88
N ALA A 75 7.52 -12.77 3.63
CA ALA A 75 6.71 -13.13 2.45
C ALA A 75 6.28 -14.61 2.46
N LEU A 76 7.09 -15.49 3.06
CA LEU A 76 6.78 -16.92 3.21
C LEU A 76 6.00 -17.24 4.50
N ALA A 77 5.92 -16.29 5.43
CA ALA A 77 5.25 -16.50 6.71
C ALA A 77 3.72 -16.47 6.59
N LEU A 78 3.06 -17.13 7.55
CA LEU A 78 1.60 -17.09 7.68
C LEU A 78 1.13 -15.65 7.96
N PRO A 79 -0.06 -15.24 7.47
CA PRO A 79 -0.60 -13.90 7.73
C PRO A 79 -0.72 -13.56 9.22
N SER A 80 -0.97 -14.57 10.08
CA SER A 80 -0.99 -14.40 11.54
C SER A 80 0.37 -14.00 12.10
N VAL A 81 1.47 -14.58 11.57
CA VAL A 81 2.84 -14.25 11.96
C VAL A 81 3.19 -12.85 11.48
N GLN A 82 2.79 -12.47 10.27
CA GLN A 82 2.99 -11.11 9.74
C GLN A 82 2.32 -10.07 10.65
N SER A 83 1.05 -10.29 11.04
CA SER A 83 0.35 -9.40 11.96
C SER A 83 1.00 -9.32 13.35
N GLN A 84 1.56 -10.43 13.85
CA GLN A 84 2.30 -10.42 15.11
C GLN A 84 3.59 -9.58 15.02
N MET A 85 4.30 -9.66 13.89
CA MET A 85 5.49 -8.83 13.66
C MET A 85 5.13 -7.35 13.50
N GLU A 86 4.00 -7.04 12.86
CA GLU A 86 3.48 -5.66 12.81
C GLU A 86 3.18 -5.13 14.21
N ASN A 87 2.50 -5.91 15.06
CA ASN A 87 2.20 -5.49 16.43
C ASN A 87 3.48 -5.28 17.24
N LEU A 88 4.47 -6.16 17.09
CA LEU A 88 5.77 -6.01 17.74
C LEU A 88 6.49 -4.73 17.30
N ALA A 89 6.39 -4.35 16.02
CA ALA A 89 6.94 -3.08 15.53
C ALA A 89 6.20 -1.87 16.15
N VAL A 90 4.88 -1.97 16.36
CA VAL A 90 4.10 -0.95 17.07
C VAL A 90 4.53 -0.84 18.53
N ASP A 91 4.78 -1.95 19.21
CA ASP A 91 5.28 -1.97 20.59
C ASP A 91 6.67 -1.31 20.72
N MET A 92 7.46 -1.31 19.64
CA MET A 92 8.75 -0.60 19.56
C MET A 92 8.63 0.90 19.25
N GLY A 93 7.41 1.42 19.15
CA GLY A 93 7.12 2.84 18.94
C GLY A 93 6.90 3.25 17.47
N TYR A 94 6.92 2.31 16.52
CA TYR A 94 6.65 2.63 15.11
C TYR A 94 5.15 2.68 14.85
N THR A 95 4.70 3.75 14.20
CA THR A 95 3.29 3.90 13.81
C THR A 95 3.15 3.63 12.31
N PRO A 96 2.11 2.89 11.86
CA PRO A 96 1.84 2.74 10.44
C PRO A 96 1.58 4.10 9.77
N GLY A 97 2.14 4.30 8.59
CA GLY A 97 1.87 5.48 7.79
C GLY A 97 0.40 5.58 7.36
N VAL A 98 -0.09 6.81 7.17
CA VAL A 98 -1.49 7.08 6.80
C VAL A 98 -1.89 6.39 5.49
N LEU A 99 -1.01 6.38 4.49
CA LEU A 99 -1.28 5.70 3.21
C LEU A 99 -1.25 4.18 3.35
N ALA A 100 -0.43 3.64 4.28
CA ALA A 100 -0.45 2.21 4.60
C ALA A 100 -1.78 1.81 5.27
N LEU A 101 -2.34 2.66 6.12
CA LEU A 101 -3.68 2.46 6.70
C LEU A 101 -4.77 2.49 5.62
N PHE A 102 -4.73 3.46 4.70
CA PHE A 102 -5.66 3.48 3.57
C PHE A 102 -5.52 2.25 2.69
N TYR A 103 -4.29 1.79 2.42
CA TYR A 103 -4.09 0.55 1.68
C TYR A 103 -4.71 -0.63 2.42
N LYS A 104 -4.39 -0.84 3.71
CA LYS A 104 -4.88 -1.98 4.51
C LYS A 104 -6.41 -2.02 4.59
N VAL A 105 -7.04 -0.88 4.85
CA VAL A 105 -8.51 -0.81 5.06
C VAL A 105 -9.28 -0.76 3.75
N ALA A 106 -8.82 0.01 2.76
CA ALA A 106 -9.60 0.28 1.56
C ALA A 106 -9.28 -0.72 0.44
N ILE A 107 -8.00 -0.95 0.13
CA ILE A 107 -7.58 -1.75 -1.04
C ILE A 107 -7.31 -3.20 -0.64
N GLY A 108 -6.53 -3.44 0.41
CA GLY A 108 -6.15 -4.77 0.88
C GLY A 108 -7.33 -5.60 1.40
N SER A 109 -8.40 -4.95 1.86
CA SER A 109 -9.66 -5.60 2.21
C SER A 109 -10.54 -5.95 0.99
N GLY A 110 -10.24 -5.37 -0.18
CA GLY A 110 -11.06 -5.46 -1.40
C GLY A 110 -12.28 -4.53 -1.43
N VAL A 111 -12.53 -3.71 -0.40
CA VAL A 111 -13.75 -2.88 -0.33
C VAL A 111 -13.74 -1.77 -1.39
N ALA A 112 -12.66 -1.00 -1.50
CA ALA A 112 -12.57 0.13 -2.42
C ALA A 112 -12.78 -0.25 -3.89
N PRO A 113 -12.11 -1.27 -4.46
CA PRO A 113 -12.33 -1.62 -5.87
C PRO A 113 -13.78 -2.05 -6.10
N LEU A 114 -14.38 -2.83 -5.20
CA LEU A 114 -15.78 -3.26 -5.35
C LEU A 114 -16.77 -2.10 -5.31
N VAL A 115 -16.56 -1.13 -4.41
CA VAL A 115 -17.39 0.08 -4.34
C VAL A 115 -17.24 0.93 -5.60
N ILE A 116 -16.03 1.06 -6.15
CA ILE A 116 -15.79 1.75 -7.42
C ILE A 116 -16.51 1.03 -8.57
N PHE A 117 -16.39 -0.30 -8.67
CA PHE A 117 -17.07 -1.09 -9.70
C PHE A 117 -18.59 -1.03 -9.59
N MET A 118 -19.14 -1.02 -8.38
CA MET A 118 -20.56 -0.78 -8.15
C MET A 118 -20.98 0.61 -8.66
N GLY A 119 -20.18 1.64 -8.42
CA GLY A 119 -20.42 2.98 -8.97
C GLY A 119 -20.39 3.02 -10.50
N VAL A 120 -19.45 2.31 -11.13
CA VAL A 120 -19.42 2.16 -12.60
C VAL A 120 -20.67 1.46 -13.10
N GLY A 121 -21.11 0.39 -12.45
CA GLY A 121 -22.35 -0.32 -12.78
C GLY A 121 -23.58 0.59 -12.67
N ALA A 122 -23.65 1.45 -11.66
CA ALA A 122 -24.74 2.42 -11.48
C ALA A 122 -24.77 3.53 -12.55
N MET A 123 -23.63 3.84 -13.18
CA MET A 123 -23.53 4.82 -14.27
C MET A 123 -23.66 4.19 -15.66
N THR A 124 -23.76 2.86 -15.76
CA THR A 124 -23.81 2.14 -17.04
C THR A 124 -25.23 2.08 -17.58
N ASP A 125 -25.46 2.60 -18.78
CA ASP A 125 -26.72 2.46 -19.50
C ASP A 125 -26.77 1.12 -20.25
N PHE A 126 -27.77 0.30 -19.94
CA PHE A 126 -28.00 -0.99 -20.58
C PHE A 126 -28.91 -0.91 -21.81
N GLY A 127 -29.54 0.24 -22.10
CA GLY A 127 -30.43 0.43 -23.25
C GLY A 127 -29.82 0.01 -24.59
N PRO A 128 -28.62 0.51 -24.96
CA PRO A 128 -27.93 0.11 -26.19
C PRO A 128 -27.59 -1.39 -26.26
N LEU A 129 -27.26 -2.00 -25.12
CA LEU A 129 -26.96 -3.44 -25.04
C LEU A 129 -28.22 -4.29 -25.21
N LEU A 130 -29.33 -3.90 -24.58
CA LEU A 130 -30.60 -4.61 -24.65
C LEU A 130 -31.28 -4.48 -26.02
N ALA A 131 -31.04 -3.37 -26.73
CA ALA A 131 -31.61 -3.12 -28.05
C ALA A 131 -31.08 -4.04 -29.16
N ASN A 132 -29.83 -4.55 -29.03
CA ASN A 132 -29.28 -5.55 -29.94
C ASN A 132 -28.32 -6.50 -29.20
N PRO A 133 -28.84 -7.56 -28.57
CA PRO A 133 -28.07 -8.46 -27.71
C PRO A 133 -27.20 -9.49 -28.45
N ARG A 134 -27.03 -9.37 -29.78
CA ARG A 134 -26.30 -10.32 -30.63
C ARG A 134 -24.83 -9.99 -30.77
#